data_AF-A0A166R7F2-F1
#
_entry.id   AF-A0A166R7F2-F1
#
_cell.length_a   1.000
_cell.length_b   1.000
_cell.length_c   1.000
_cell.angle_alpha   90.00
_cell.angle_beta   90.00
_cell.angle_gamma   90.00
#
_symmetry.space_group_name_H-M   'P 1'
#
loop_
_entity.id
_entity.type
_entity.pdbx_description
1 polymer ?
#
loop_
_entity_poly.entity_id
_entity_poly.type
_entity_poly.pdbx_seq_one_letter_code
_entity_poly.pdbx_strand_id
1 'polypeptide(L)'
;MLQRPVQRTLFDLACGIYTSILATVVVTLLTSTHYFSRISLITACFGLLFGIALAVARDDLAELLVRTRLYLALSLGPFLVYLISEGVTAFRMGPDSTVLQNWIAEALLLTIAGFFLYITTMNYYAVVLRRHEEVLIEWFGRPDTSYLRFVRLLSIVGGLIFLVSGFILHIPIEPIQGLFPSIGGVLLGNAIVIGKTKHYTLVESGLLVKRSGTLATRFIPRQQLRSVEYNEDVLTLHRGLPWPLPFRCRLAPIPDSDSVVQSLQKYVNEN
;
A
#
# COMPACT_ATOMS: atom_id res chain seq x y z
N MET A 1 7.58 -32.76 -6.09
CA MET A 1 7.82 -31.34 -5.75
C MET A 1 6.59 -30.53 -6.16
N LEU A 2 5.72 -30.17 -5.20
CA LEU A 2 4.61 -29.26 -5.48
C LEU A 2 5.18 -27.88 -5.82
N GLN A 3 4.88 -27.34 -6.99
CA GLN A 3 5.29 -25.99 -7.38
C GLN A 3 4.74 -24.99 -6.35
N ARG A 4 5.63 -24.29 -5.66
CA ARG A 4 5.23 -23.19 -4.77
C ARG A 4 4.55 -22.10 -5.61
N PRO A 5 3.43 -21.52 -5.16
CA PRO A 5 2.78 -20.44 -5.89
C PRO A 5 3.75 -19.26 -6.00
N VAL A 6 3.85 -18.65 -7.19
CA VAL A 6 4.77 -17.52 -7.48
C VAL A 6 4.65 -16.39 -6.45
N GLN A 7 3.43 -16.15 -5.97
CA GLN A 7 3.15 -15.12 -4.95
C GLN A 7 3.85 -15.39 -3.62
N ARG A 8 4.02 -16.66 -3.23
CA ARG A 8 4.75 -17.03 -2.02
C ARG A 8 6.25 -16.72 -2.19
N THR A 9 6.85 -17.11 -3.31
CA THR A 9 8.26 -16.82 -3.59
C THR A 9 8.54 -15.31 -3.60
N LEU A 10 7.62 -14.52 -4.16
CA LEU A 10 7.73 -13.05 -4.16
C LEU A 10 7.60 -12.47 -2.75
N PHE A 11 6.73 -13.01 -1.91
CA PHE A 11 6.61 -12.63 -0.50
C PHE A 11 7.89 -12.96 0.29
N ASP A 12 8.39 -14.19 0.17
CA ASP A 12 9.63 -14.63 0.83
C ASP A 12 10.81 -13.70 0.45
N LEU A 13 10.94 -13.39 -0.85
CA LEU A 13 11.95 -12.46 -1.36
C LEU A 13 11.76 -11.04 -0.82
N ALA A 14 10.53 -10.54 -0.76
CA ALA A 14 10.24 -9.20 -0.23
C ALA A 14 10.59 -9.09 1.26
N CYS A 15 10.28 -10.11 2.05
CA CYS A 15 10.71 -10.20 3.46
C CYS A 15 12.23 -10.15 3.58
N GLY A 16 12.94 -10.92 2.76
CA GLY A 16 14.40 -10.89 2.69
C GLY A 16 14.95 -9.50 2.33
N ILE A 17 14.45 -8.88 1.26
CA ILE A 17 14.90 -7.55 0.83
C ILE A 17 14.66 -6.52 1.94
N TYR A 18 13.49 -6.53 2.56
CA TYR A 18 13.15 -5.59 3.62
C TYR A 18 14.07 -5.75 4.84
N THR A 19 14.27 -6.98 5.30
CA THR A 19 15.15 -7.27 6.46
C THR A 19 16.62 -6.98 6.15
N SER A 20 17.08 -7.22 4.93
CA SER A 20 18.41 -6.85 4.43
C SER A 20 18.65 -5.34 4.51
N ILE A 21 17.71 -4.55 3.97
CA ILE A 21 17.78 -3.09 3.98
C ILE A 21 17.72 -2.58 5.43
N LEU A 22 16.80 -3.09 6.24
CA LEU A 22 16.66 -2.72 7.64
C LEU A 22 17.94 -2.99 8.43
N ALA A 23 18.53 -4.18 8.28
CA ALA A 23 19.77 -4.53 8.96
C ALA A 23 20.94 -3.63 8.49
N THR A 24 21.02 -3.33 7.20
CA THR A 24 22.04 -2.44 6.64
C THR A 24 21.92 -1.02 7.18
N VAL A 25 20.69 -0.49 7.27
CA VAL A 25 20.41 0.82 7.85
C VAL A 25 20.82 0.84 9.32
N VAL A 26 20.38 -0.15 10.12
CA VAL A 26 20.73 -0.25 11.54
C VAL A 26 22.24 -0.33 11.76
N VAL A 27 22.96 -1.15 10.98
CA VAL A 27 24.42 -1.25 11.12
C VAL A 27 25.09 0.06 10.73
N THR A 28 24.71 0.66 9.60
CA THR A 28 25.26 1.94 9.14
C THR A 28 25.09 3.03 10.19
N LEU A 29 23.92 3.08 10.85
CA LEU A 29 23.64 4.00 11.95
C LEU A 29 24.52 3.75 13.17
N LEU A 30 24.72 2.48 13.55
CA LEU A 30 25.50 2.12 14.74
C LEU A 30 27.02 2.29 14.56
N THR A 31 27.53 2.04 13.36
CA THR A 31 28.98 2.05 13.08
C THR A 31 29.46 3.31 12.38
N SER A 32 28.55 4.16 11.90
CA SER A 32 28.86 5.32 11.05
C SER A 32 29.70 4.96 9.81
N THR A 33 29.61 3.72 9.32
CA THR A 33 30.36 3.23 8.16
C THR A 33 29.58 3.45 6.86
N HIS A 34 30.28 3.67 5.74
CA HIS A 34 29.64 3.75 4.43
C HIS A 34 28.87 2.47 4.04
N TYR A 35 27.79 2.62 3.27
CA TYR A 35 26.93 1.53 2.75
C TYR A 35 27.68 0.41 2.04
N PHE A 36 28.80 0.73 1.39
CA PHE A 36 29.61 -0.22 0.63
C PHE A 36 30.78 -0.77 1.44
N SER A 37 30.78 -0.59 2.76
CA SER A 37 31.72 -1.29 3.62
C SER A 37 31.48 -2.80 3.56
N ARG A 38 32.55 -3.59 3.76
CA ARG A 38 32.44 -5.06 3.81
C ARG A 38 31.45 -5.52 4.88
N ILE A 39 31.38 -4.80 6.01
CA ILE A 39 30.49 -5.10 7.12
C ILE A 39 29.03 -4.90 6.70
N SER A 40 28.70 -3.80 6.03
CA SER A 40 27.36 -3.51 5.52
C SER A 40 26.90 -4.56 4.50
N LEU A 41 27.78 -4.97 3.58
CA LEU A 41 27.46 -6.03 2.59
C LEU A 41 27.21 -7.39 3.25
N ILE A 42 28.06 -7.80 4.19
CA ILE A 42 27.88 -9.06 4.94
C ILE A 42 26.55 -9.01 5.69
N THR A 43 26.27 -7.90 6.38
CA THR A 43 25.01 -7.70 7.10
C THR A 43 23.80 -7.75 6.17
N ALA A 44 23.89 -7.13 5.00
CA ALA A 44 22.83 -7.17 3.99
C ALA A 44 22.55 -8.62 3.55
N CYS A 45 23.59 -9.42 3.25
CA CYS A 45 23.44 -10.83 2.89
C CYS A 45 22.81 -11.65 4.03
N PHE A 46 23.27 -11.48 5.27
CA PHE A 46 22.69 -12.16 6.43
C PHE A 46 21.24 -11.77 6.67
N GLY A 47 20.92 -10.47 6.57
CA GLY A 47 19.55 -9.97 6.69
C GLY A 47 18.64 -10.58 5.63
N LEU A 48 19.09 -10.63 4.36
CA LEU A 48 18.36 -11.23 3.25
C LEU A 48 18.03 -12.71 3.52
N LEU A 49 19.05 -13.49 3.89
CA LEU A 49 18.90 -14.92 4.19
C LEU A 49 18.00 -15.14 5.41
N PHE A 50 18.17 -14.33 6.45
CA PHE A 50 17.36 -14.41 7.66
C PHE A 50 15.89 -14.10 7.38
N GLY A 51 15.59 -13.04 6.64
CA GLY A 51 14.21 -12.69 6.28
C GLY A 51 13.52 -13.76 5.42
N ILE A 52 14.25 -14.33 4.46
CA ILE A 52 13.74 -15.46 3.65
C ILE A 52 13.52 -16.69 4.55
N ALA A 53 14.50 -17.04 5.39
CA ALA A 53 14.39 -18.18 6.29
C ALA A 53 13.21 -18.03 7.26
N LEU A 54 13.00 -16.83 7.80
CA LEU A 54 11.87 -16.52 8.68
C LEU A 54 10.53 -16.66 7.96
N ALA A 55 10.41 -16.12 6.73
CA ALA A 55 9.21 -16.24 5.91
C ALA A 55 8.91 -17.70 5.54
N VAL A 56 9.95 -18.50 5.24
CA VAL A 56 9.80 -19.92 4.92
C VAL A 56 9.45 -20.75 6.16
N ALA A 57 9.99 -20.42 7.33
CA ALA A 57 9.74 -21.13 8.58
C ALA A 57 8.36 -20.83 9.21
N ARG A 58 7.72 -19.72 8.82
CA ARG A 58 6.43 -19.26 9.35
C ARG A 58 5.42 -19.10 8.22
N ASP A 59 4.68 -20.17 7.91
CA ASP A 59 3.61 -20.13 6.89
C ASP A 59 2.55 -19.05 7.19
N ASP A 60 2.26 -18.79 8.48
CA ASP A 60 1.27 -17.81 8.94
C ASP A 60 1.79 -16.36 8.99
N LEU A 61 3.03 -16.09 8.55
CA LEU A 61 3.64 -14.77 8.70
C LEU A 61 2.84 -13.69 7.98
N ALA A 62 2.33 -13.98 6.78
CA ALA A 62 1.54 -13.02 6.01
C ALA A 62 0.20 -12.72 6.68
N GLU A 63 -0.46 -13.74 7.23
CA GLU A 63 -1.68 -13.56 8.02
C GLU A 63 -1.40 -12.71 9.26
N LEU A 64 -0.34 -13.02 10.00
CA LEU A 64 0.07 -12.27 11.19
C LEU A 64 0.32 -10.81 10.84
N LEU A 65 1.08 -10.53 9.77
CA LEU A 65 1.35 -9.17 9.30
C LEU A 65 0.03 -8.44 8.99
N VAL A 66 -0.90 -9.09 8.27
CA VAL A 66 -2.19 -8.49 7.90
C VAL A 66 -3.07 -8.23 9.12
N ARG A 67 -3.22 -9.21 10.01
CA ARG A 67 -4.06 -9.14 11.21
C ARG A 67 -3.57 -8.08 12.19
N THR A 68 -2.26 -8.02 12.42
CA THR A 68 -1.63 -7.02 13.31
C THR A 68 -1.45 -5.66 12.62
N ARG A 69 -1.67 -5.58 11.30
CA ARG A 69 -1.40 -4.40 10.46
C ARG A 69 0.05 -3.95 10.50
N LEU A 70 0.99 -4.81 10.92
CA LEU A 70 2.41 -4.49 10.97
C LEU A 70 2.95 -4.09 9.60
N TYR A 71 2.42 -4.65 8.50
CA TYR A 71 2.80 -4.22 7.15
C TYR A 71 2.57 -2.71 6.91
N LEU A 72 1.57 -2.10 7.54
CA LEU A 72 1.34 -0.64 7.47
C LEU A 72 2.40 0.09 8.27
N ALA A 73 2.75 -0.38 9.47
CA ALA A 73 3.81 0.24 10.27
C ALA A 73 5.18 0.15 9.55
N LEU A 74 5.48 -1.00 8.94
CA LEU A 74 6.73 -1.23 8.21
C LEU A 74 6.88 -0.39 6.93
N SER A 75 5.76 0.03 6.32
CA SER A 75 5.75 0.86 5.11
C SER A 75 5.54 2.35 5.42
N LEU A 76 4.50 2.68 6.19
CA LEU A 76 4.15 4.06 6.55
C LEU A 76 5.02 4.64 7.65
N GLY A 77 5.59 3.81 8.55
CA GLY A 77 6.47 4.29 9.62
C GLY A 77 7.70 5.03 9.07
N PRO A 78 8.54 4.37 8.23
CA PRO A 78 9.66 5.04 7.57
C PRO A 78 9.22 6.24 6.73
N PHE A 79 8.06 6.16 6.07
CA PHE A 79 7.53 7.28 5.29
C PHE A 79 7.16 8.48 6.15
N LEU A 80 6.57 8.27 7.32
CA LEU A 80 6.27 9.34 8.27
C LEU A 80 7.56 9.95 8.84
N VAL A 81 8.57 9.13 9.15
CA VAL A 81 9.89 9.63 9.57
C VAL A 81 10.50 10.49 8.47
N TYR A 82 10.45 10.02 7.21
CA TYR A 82 10.88 10.80 6.05
C TYR A 82 10.16 12.16 5.97
N LEU A 83 8.83 12.18 6.06
CA LEU A 83 8.04 13.42 6.00
C LEU A 83 8.33 14.37 7.18
N ILE A 84 8.51 13.84 8.39
CA ILE A 84 8.82 14.64 9.57
C ILE A 84 10.23 15.23 9.44
N SER A 85 11.21 14.44 9.03
CA SER A 85 12.59 14.90 8.82
C SER A 85 12.66 16.02 7.79
N GLU A 86 11.97 15.85 6.66
CA GLU A 86 11.81 16.87 5.62
C GLU A 86 11.15 18.16 6.15
N GLY A 87 10.08 18.02 6.93
CA GLY A 87 9.42 19.16 7.59
C GLY A 87 10.36 19.88 8.58
N VAL A 88 11.09 19.14 9.41
CA VAL A 88 12.02 19.72 10.40
C VAL A 88 13.18 20.43 9.70
N THR A 89 13.76 19.84 8.65
CA THR A 89 14.78 20.52 7.82
C THR A 89 14.25 21.82 7.25
N ALA A 90 12.97 21.84 6.88
CA ALA A 90 12.39 23.01 6.26
C ALA A 90 12.24 24.21 7.20
N PHE A 91 11.98 23.96 8.48
CA PHE A 91 11.78 25.02 9.47
C PHE A 91 13.07 25.43 10.19
N ARG A 92 14.17 24.67 10.09
CA ARG A 92 15.45 24.99 10.74
C ARG A 92 16.49 25.49 9.71
N MET A 93 16.77 26.80 9.69
CA MET A 93 17.83 27.44 8.89
C MET A 93 19.25 27.24 9.48
N GLY A 94 19.65 26.00 9.77
CA GLY A 94 20.92 25.69 10.44
C GLY A 94 21.89 24.85 9.59
N PRO A 95 23.18 25.20 9.52
CA PRO A 95 24.20 24.45 8.77
C PRO A 95 24.78 23.34 9.65
N ASP A 96 24.20 22.14 9.59
CA ASP A 96 24.85 20.86 9.95
C ASP A 96 23.94 19.69 9.50
N SER A 97 23.65 19.65 8.19
CA SER A 97 22.59 18.84 7.60
C SER A 97 23.00 17.45 7.10
N THR A 98 24.29 17.07 7.17
CA THR A 98 24.78 15.81 6.58
C THR A 98 24.20 14.57 7.26
N VAL A 99 24.06 14.60 8.59
CA VAL A 99 23.43 13.50 9.34
C VAL A 99 21.96 13.37 8.94
N LEU A 100 21.21 14.47 8.96
CA LEU A 100 19.78 14.48 8.66
C LEU A 100 19.48 14.09 7.21
N GLN A 101 20.35 14.45 6.27
CA GLN A 101 20.25 14.07 4.86
C GLN A 101 20.48 12.56 4.64
N ASN A 102 21.38 11.94 5.40
CA ASN A 102 21.56 10.47 5.38
C ASN A 102 20.29 9.74 5.87
N TRP A 103 19.65 10.24 6.93
CA TRP A 103 18.39 9.68 7.45
C TRP A 103 17.24 9.75 6.42
N ILE A 104 17.19 10.81 5.62
CA ILE A 104 16.16 10.98 4.58
C ILE A 104 16.29 9.88 3.51
N ALA A 105 17.50 9.63 3.01
CA ALA A 105 17.75 8.58 2.01
C ALA A 105 17.43 7.18 2.56
N GLU A 106 17.79 6.92 3.82
CA GLU A 106 17.50 5.67 4.54
C GLU A 106 16.00 5.41 4.68
N ALA A 107 15.29 6.42 5.16
CA ALA A 107 13.85 6.36 5.36
C ALA A 107 13.12 6.14 4.02
N LEU A 108 13.58 6.77 2.93
CA LEU A 108 13.04 6.55 1.59
C LEU A 108 13.27 5.11 1.10
N LEU A 109 14.49 4.57 1.26
CA LEU A 109 14.80 3.21 0.86
C LEU A 109 13.96 2.18 1.63
N LEU A 110 13.83 2.36 2.95
CA LEU A 110 12.96 1.54 3.80
C LEU A 110 11.49 1.67 3.42
N THR A 111 11.04 2.87 3.03
CA THR A 111 9.68 3.12 2.56
C THR A 111 9.41 2.32 1.28
N ILE A 112 10.30 2.39 0.29
CA ILE A 112 10.16 1.65 -0.98
C ILE A 112 10.12 0.14 -0.72
N ALA A 113 11.05 -0.37 0.09
CA ALA A 113 11.09 -1.77 0.48
C ALA A 113 9.81 -2.19 1.22
N GLY A 114 9.33 -1.35 2.14
CA GLY A 114 8.10 -1.57 2.89
C GLY A 114 6.86 -1.60 1.99
N PHE A 115 6.79 -0.75 0.96
CA PHE A 115 5.73 -0.79 -0.05
C PHE A 115 5.78 -2.08 -0.87
N PHE A 116 6.97 -2.54 -1.26
CA PHE A 116 7.13 -3.81 -1.97
C PHE A 116 6.68 -5.00 -1.10
N LEU A 117 7.09 -5.01 0.18
CA LEU A 117 6.63 -5.98 1.17
C LEU A 117 5.10 -5.93 1.35
N TYR A 118 4.51 -4.74 1.44
CA TYR A 118 3.06 -4.57 1.53
C TYR A 118 2.33 -5.22 0.34
N ILE A 119 2.75 -4.94 -0.89
CA ILE A 119 2.10 -5.45 -2.11
C ILE A 119 2.18 -6.98 -2.14
N THR A 120 3.36 -7.54 -1.89
CA THR A 120 3.58 -8.99 -1.92
C THR A 120 2.85 -9.71 -0.79
N THR A 121 2.85 -9.16 0.42
CA THR A 121 2.09 -9.67 1.58
C THR A 121 0.60 -9.74 1.26
N MET A 122 0.02 -8.65 0.75
CA MET A 122 -1.41 -8.61 0.43
C MET A 122 -1.79 -9.57 -0.70
N ASN A 123 -0.94 -9.69 -1.72
CA ASN A 123 -1.19 -10.62 -2.82
C ASN A 123 -1.10 -12.07 -2.37
N TYR A 124 -0.11 -12.42 -1.55
CA TYR A 124 0.01 -13.76 -1.02
C TYR A 124 -1.14 -14.09 -0.08
N TYR A 125 -1.50 -13.16 0.82
CA TYR A 125 -2.64 -13.32 1.72
C TYR A 125 -3.96 -13.50 0.97
N ALA A 126 -4.19 -12.76 -0.13
CA ALA A 126 -5.36 -12.95 -0.98
C ALA A 126 -5.42 -14.36 -1.61
N VAL A 127 -4.28 -14.95 -1.96
CA VAL A 127 -4.20 -16.34 -2.47
C VAL A 127 -4.49 -17.34 -1.35
N VAL A 128 -3.99 -17.09 -0.14
CA VAL A 128 -4.26 -17.94 1.03
C VAL A 128 -5.75 -17.93 1.34
N LEU A 129 -6.39 -16.75 1.42
CA LEU A 129 -7.82 -16.62 1.68
C LEU A 129 -8.67 -17.36 0.64
N ARG A 130 -8.41 -17.15 -0.65
CA ARG A 130 -9.16 -17.84 -1.73
C ARG A 130 -9.01 -19.36 -1.72
N ARG A 131 -7.99 -19.91 -1.04
CA ARG A 131 -7.77 -21.36 -0.95
C ARG A 131 -8.40 -21.98 0.29
N HIS A 132 -8.56 -21.21 1.36
CA HIS A 132 -8.99 -21.73 2.66
C HIS A 132 -10.37 -21.26 3.10
N GLU A 133 -10.87 -20.17 2.53
CA GLU A 133 -12.20 -19.63 2.83
C GLU A 133 -13.17 -19.85 1.67
N GLU A 134 -14.44 -20.04 2.02
CA GLU A 134 -15.50 -20.10 1.03
C GLU A 134 -15.68 -18.73 0.37
N VAL A 135 -15.71 -18.75 -0.96
CA VAL A 135 -16.01 -17.55 -1.75
C VAL A 135 -17.52 -17.39 -1.78
N LEU A 136 -18.02 -16.46 -0.95
CA LEU A 136 -19.44 -16.19 -0.83
C LEU A 136 -20.00 -15.61 -2.14
N ILE A 137 -19.29 -14.66 -2.73
CA ILE A 137 -19.65 -14.09 -4.03
C ILE A 137 -18.49 -13.36 -4.71
N GLU A 138 -18.43 -13.41 -6.04
CA GLU A 138 -17.49 -12.65 -6.87
C GLU A 138 -18.22 -11.78 -7.89
N TRP A 139 -17.74 -10.56 -8.12
CA TRP A 139 -18.27 -9.71 -9.18
C TRP A 139 -17.26 -8.69 -9.72
N PHE A 140 -17.51 -8.23 -10.94
CA PHE A 140 -16.73 -7.17 -11.57
C PHE A 140 -17.50 -5.85 -11.52
N GLY A 141 -17.01 -4.90 -10.73
CA GLY A 141 -17.59 -3.57 -10.66
C GLY A 141 -16.83 -2.57 -11.53
N ARG A 142 -17.54 -1.91 -12.44
CA ARG A 142 -17.03 -0.69 -13.08
C ARG A 142 -17.24 0.50 -12.15
N PRO A 143 -16.26 1.40 -12.00
CA PRO A 143 -16.43 2.59 -11.17
C PRO A 143 -17.55 3.49 -11.73
N ASP A 144 -18.25 4.19 -10.83
CA ASP A 144 -19.19 5.23 -11.22
C ASP A 144 -18.47 6.35 -11.98
N THR A 145 -18.97 6.72 -13.17
CA THR A 145 -18.34 7.72 -14.04
C THR A 145 -18.39 9.12 -13.44
N SER A 146 -19.47 9.48 -12.74
CA SER A 146 -19.64 10.82 -12.21
C SER A 146 -18.64 11.05 -11.08
N TYR A 147 -18.58 10.11 -10.14
CA TYR A 147 -17.57 10.09 -9.09
C TYR A 147 -16.15 9.98 -9.66
N LEU A 148 -15.93 9.15 -10.67
CA LEU A 148 -14.62 8.99 -11.32
C LEU A 148 -14.13 10.29 -11.95
N ARG A 149 -14.99 11.00 -12.68
CA ARG A 149 -14.64 12.30 -13.30
C ARG A 149 -14.23 13.29 -12.22
N PHE A 150 -15.00 13.37 -11.13
CA PHE A 150 -14.68 14.24 -10.01
C PHE A 150 -13.33 13.88 -9.37
N VAL A 151 -13.10 12.63 -8.99
CA VAL A 151 -11.84 12.20 -8.35
C VAL A 151 -10.65 12.34 -9.30
N ARG A 152 -10.83 12.05 -10.59
CA ARG A 152 -9.80 12.24 -11.62
C ARG A 152 -9.46 13.73 -11.77
N LEU A 153 -10.46 14.59 -11.89
CA LEU A 153 -10.26 16.04 -11.99
C LEU A 153 -9.58 16.59 -10.74
N LEU A 154 -10.02 16.19 -9.55
CA LEU A 154 -9.38 16.56 -8.28
C LEU A 154 -7.93 16.08 -8.22
N SER A 155 -7.64 14.86 -8.68
CA SER A 155 -6.28 14.32 -8.73
C SER A 155 -5.40 15.06 -9.74
N ILE A 156 -5.93 15.44 -10.90
CA ILE A 156 -5.20 16.22 -11.92
C ILE A 156 -4.94 17.64 -11.42
N VAL A 157 -5.98 18.34 -10.97
CA VAL A 157 -5.88 19.72 -10.48
C VAL A 157 -4.97 19.77 -9.25
N GLY A 158 -5.17 18.88 -8.28
CA GLY A 158 -4.28 18.76 -7.12
C GLY A 158 -2.86 18.45 -7.55
N GLY A 159 -2.66 17.47 -8.44
CA GLY A 159 -1.33 17.10 -8.94
C GLY A 159 -0.59 18.24 -9.63
N LEU A 160 -1.29 19.02 -10.46
CA LEU A 160 -0.75 20.20 -11.12
C LEU A 160 -0.45 21.32 -10.13
N ILE A 161 -1.33 21.59 -9.16
CA ILE A 161 -1.06 22.58 -8.10
C ILE A 161 0.20 22.20 -7.34
N PHE A 162 0.32 20.94 -6.89
CA PHE A 162 1.51 20.47 -6.18
C PHE A 162 2.79 20.58 -7.04
N LEU A 163 2.73 20.21 -8.32
CA LEU A 163 3.86 20.37 -9.24
C LEU A 163 4.25 21.84 -9.43
N VAL A 164 3.30 22.68 -9.83
CA VAL A 164 3.53 24.10 -10.12
C VAL A 164 3.97 24.84 -8.86
N SER A 165 3.38 24.56 -7.70
CA SER A 165 3.85 25.07 -6.42
C SER A 165 5.31 24.68 -6.16
N GLY A 166 5.72 23.45 -6.46
CA GLY A 166 7.12 23.03 -6.34
C GLY A 166 8.09 23.80 -7.25
N PHE A 167 7.62 24.28 -8.42
CA PHE A 167 8.44 25.07 -9.36
C PHE A 167 8.43 26.58 -9.08
N ILE A 168 7.26 27.16 -8.82
CA ILE A 168 7.05 28.60 -8.63
C ILE A 168 7.49 29.06 -7.26
N LEU A 169 7.17 28.27 -6.23
CA LEU A 169 7.69 28.50 -4.90
C LEU A 169 9.16 28.03 -4.94
N HIS A 170 10.03 28.85 -5.54
CA HIS A 170 11.48 28.87 -5.31
C HIS A 170 11.72 29.23 -3.84
N ILE A 171 11.20 28.38 -2.95
CA ILE A 171 11.47 28.45 -1.55
C ILE A 171 12.93 28.01 -1.46
N PRO A 172 13.83 28.83 -0.89
CA PRO A 172 15.24 28.49 -0.70
C PRO A 172 15.43 27.39 0.36
N ILE A 173 14.39 26.59 0.60
CA ILE A 173 14.36 25.45 1.48
C ILE A 173 14.47 24.23 0.56
N GLU A 174 15.71 23.82 0.30
CA GLU A 174 16.11 22.69 -0.57
C GLU A 174 15.34 21.36 -0.33
N PRO A 175 14.92 20.98 0.90
CA PRO A 175 14.17 19.72 1.10
C PRO A 175 12.75 19.72 0.50
N ILE A 176 12.02 20.84 0.64
CA ILE A 176 10.61 20.94 0.22
C ILE A 176 10.43 20.78 -1.31
N GLN A 177 11.47 21.13 -2.07
CA GLN A 177 11.43 21.09 -3.54
C GLN A 177 11.20 19.69 -4.09
N GLY A 178 11.54 18.62 -3.37
CA GLY A 178 11.31 17.24 -3.82
C GLY A 178 9.92 16.68 -3.47
N LEU A 179 9.34 17.09 -2.34
CA LEU A 179 8.07 16.56 -1.83
C LEU A 179 6.87 16.97 -2.68
N PHE A 180 6.78 18.25 -3.02
CA PHE A 180 5.66 18.81 -3.79
C PHE A 180 5.55 18.15 -5.19
N PRO A 181 6.63 18.05 -5.98
CA PRO A 181 6.62 17.31 -7.24
C PRO A 181 6.33 15.82 -7.07
N SER A 182 6.81 15.18 -5.99
CA SER A 182 6.56 13.76 -5.73
C SER A 182 5.08 13.48 -5.44
N ILE A 183 4.44 14.28 -4.57
CA ILE A 183 3.00 14.22 -4.30
C ILE A 183 2.23 14.50 -5.60
N GLY A 184 2.65 15.53 -6.35
CA GLY A 184 2.08 15.87 -7.64
C GLY A 184 2.11 14.71 -8.63
N GLY A 185 3.27 14.05 -8.76
CA GLY A 185 3.47 12.87 -9.59
C GLY A 185 2.60 11.68 -9.16
N VAL A 186 2.48 11.42 -7.86
CA VAL A 186 1.59 10.36 -7.32
C VAL A 186 0.13 10.65 -7.65
N LEU A 187 -0.34 11.89 -7.49
CA LEU A 187 -1.71 12.28 -7.80
C LEU A 187 -2.01 12.15 -9.30
N LEU A 188 -1.08 12.60 -10.15
CA LEU A 188 -1.20 12.45 -11.60
C LEU A 188 -1.18 10.97 -12.03
N GLY A 189 -0.28 10.17 -11.47
CA GLY A 189 -0.24 8.72 -11.69
C GLY A 189 -1.55 8.06 -11.26
N ASN A 190 -2.09 8.44 -10.10
CA ASN A 190 -3.38 7.95 -9.63
C ASN A 190 -4.52 8.33 -10.60
N ALA A 191 -4.50 9.51 -11.21
CA ALA A 191 -5.51 9.93 -12.19
C ALA A 191 -5.57 9.01 -13.43
N ILE A 192 -4.42 8.47 -13.85
CA ILE A 192 -4.30 7.51 -14.97
C ILE A 192 -4.88 6.14 -14.58
N VAL A 193 -4.67 5.73 -13.33
CA VAL A 193 -5.09 4.40 -12.85
C VAL A 193 -6.53 4.41 -12.30
N ILE A 194 -7.08 5.59 -11.96
CA ILE A 194 -8.49 5.77 -11.59
C ILE A 194 -9.37 5.44 -12.79
N GLY A 195 -10.35 4.58 -12.56
CA GLY A 195 -11.36 4.23 -13.55
C GLY A 195 -11.29 2.82 -14.11
N LYS A 196 -10.23 2.07 -13.77
CA LYS A 196 -10.13 0.66 -14.15
C LYS A 196 -11.18 -0.18 -13.42
N THR A 197 -11.71 -1.19 -14.12
CA THR A 197 -12.61 -2.19 -13.53
C THR A 197 -11.96 -2.85 -12.32
N LYS A 198 -12.77 -3.13 -11.31
CA LYS A 198 -12.35 -3.83 -10.09
C LYS A 198 -13.02 -5.19 -10.04
N HIS A 199 -12.24 -6.19 -9.70
CA HIS A 199 -12.74 -7.51 -9.32
C HIS A 199 -12.88 -7.51 -7.80
N TYR A 200 -14.08 -7.80 -7.33
CA TYR A 200 -14.42 -7.95 -5.93
C TYR A 200 -14.69 -9.42 -5.64
N THR A 201 -14.11 -9.92 -4.56
CA THR A 201 -14.35 -11.27 -4.05
C THR A 201 -14.67 -11.14 -2.58
N LEU A 202 -15.88 -11.50 -2.20
CA LEU A 202 -16.30 -11.58 -0.81
C LEU A 202 -15.96 -12.98 -0.28
N VAL A 203 -15.20 -13.01 0.80
CA VAL A 203 -14.88 -14.21 1.56
C VAL A 203 -15.39 -14.03 2.99
N GLU A 204 -15.43 -15.11 3.77
CA GLU A 204 -15.92 -15.08 5.15
C GLU A 204 -15.23 -13.99 6.00
N SER A 205 -13.91 -13.85 5.90
CA SER A 205 -13.15 -12.89 6.70
C SER A 205 -13.18 -11.44 6.19
N GLY A 206 -13.62 -11.19 4.95
CA GLY A 206 -13.69 -9.85 4.41
C GLY A 206 -13.83 -9.74 2.89
N LEU A 207 -13.44 -8.58 2.36
CA LEU A 207 -13.54 -8.24 0.95
C LEU A 207 -12.15 -8.10 0.33
N LEU A 208 -11.90 -8.88 -0.71
CA LEU A 208 -10.74 -8.73 -1.60
C LEU A 208 -11.11 -7.84 -2.78
N VAL A 209 -10.29 -6.82 -3.03
CA VAL A 209 -10.46 -5.88 -4.13
C VAL A 209 -9.21 -5.87 -4.99
N LYS A 210 -9.33 -6.32 -6.24
CA LYS A 210 -8.23 -6.26 -7.23
C LYS A 210 -8.61 -5.32 -8.36
N ARG A 211 -7.80 -4.28 -8.58
CA ARG A 211 -8.00 -3.38 -9.73
C ARG A 211 -7.33 -3.98 -10.97
N SER A 212 -8.01 -3.88 -12.12
CA SER A 212 -7.43 -4.31 -13.39
C SER A 212 -6.13 -3.55 -13.68
N GLY A 213 -5.11 -4.24 -14.18
CA GLY A 213 -3.81 -3.66 -14.50
C GLY A 213 -3.03 -3.09 -13.31
N THR A 214 -3.34 -3.50 -12.07
CA THR A 214 -2.49 -3.25 -10.90
C THR A 214 -2.00 -4.56 -10.32
N LEU A 215 -0.78 -4.55 -9.78
CA LEU A 215 -0.19 -5.72 -9.16
C LEU A 215 -0.80 -6.02 -7.79
N ALA A 216 -1.27 -5.00 -7.06
CA ALA A 216 -1.72 -5.14 -5.68
C ALA A 216 -3.21 -5.52 -5.58
N THR A 217 -3.48 -6.59 -4.84
CA THR A 217 -4.79 -6.93 -4.28
C THR A 217 -4.92 -6.24 -2.93
N ARG A 218 -6.10 -5.73 -2.60
CA ARG A 218 -6.36 -5.12 -1.28
C ARG A 218 -7.33 -6.00 -0.51
N PHE A 219 -6.96 -6.41 0.69
CA PHE A 219 -7.87 -7.04 1.63
C PHE A 219 -8.49 -6.01 2.57
N ILE A 220 -9.77 -6.20 2.87
CA ILE A 220 -10.55 -5.33 3.76
C ILE A 220 -11.27 -6.24 4.73
N PRO A 221 -10.84 -6.25 6.00
CA PRO A 221 -11.47 -7.10 7.02
C PRO A 221 -12.96 -6.82 7.13
N ARG A 222 -13.73 -7.87 7.47
CA ARG A 222 -15.17 -7.78 7.73
C ARG A 222 -15.52 -6.62 8.67
N GLN A 223 -14.77 -6.44 9.77
CA GLN A 223 -15.02 -5.37 10.74
C GLN A 223 -14.84 -3.94 10.17
N GLN A 224 -14.19 -3.79 9.01
CA GLN A 224 -14.05 -2.51 8.32
C GLN A 224 -15.16 -2.25 7.30
N LEU A 225 -15.98 -3.24 6.94
CA LEU A 225 -17.14 -3.04 6.09
C LEU A 225 -18.30 -2.57 6.96
N ARG A 226 -18.67 -1.30 6.85
CA ARG A 226 -19.61 -0.65 7.80
C ARG A 226 -21.05 -0.68 7.34
N SER A 227 -21.27 -0.37 6.07
CA SER A 227 -22.61 -0.36 5.48
C SER A 227 -22.52 -0.57 3.97
N VAL A 228 -23.62 -1.07 3.42
CA VAL A 228 -23.84 -1.24 1.98
C VAL A 228 -25.05 -0.38 1.63
N GLU A 229 -24.84 0.61 0.80
CA GLU A 229 -25.90 1.42 0.20
C GLU A 229 -26.01 1.07 -1.27
N TYR A 230 -27.23 0.99 -1.77
CA TYR A 230 -27.47 0.79 -3.20
C TYR A 230 -28.62 1.68 -3.65
N ASN A 231 -28.50 2.15 -4.89
CA ASN A 231 -29.57 2.79 -5.65
C ASN A 231 -29.67 2.04 -6.99
N GLU A 232 -30.67 2.33 -7.83
CA GLU A 232 -30.93 1.65 -9.12
C GLU A 232 -29.65 1.45 -9.97
N ASP A 233 -28.72 2.42 -9.94
CA ASP A 233 -27.52 2.39 -10.77
C ASP A 233 -26.20 2.11 -10.03
N VAL A 234 -26.14 2.30 -8.71
CA VAL A 234 -24.85 2.38 -7.98
C VAL A 234 -24.89 1.60 -6.67
N LEU A 235 -23.89 0.74 -6.48
CA LEU A 235 -23.55 0.09 -5.23
C LEU A 235 -22.42 0.87 -4.54
N THR A 236 -22.64 1.25 -3.29
CA THR A 236 -21.70 1.97 -2.43
C THR A 236 -21.36 1.14 -1.19
N LEU A 237 -20.08 0.79 -1.03
CA LEU A 237 -19.54 0.07 0.12
C LEU A 237 -18.79 1.05 1.02
N HIS A 238 -19.33 1.32 2.21
CA HIS A 238 -18.72 2.20 3.19
C HIS A 238 -17.71 1.48 4.05
N ARG A 239 -16.62 2.18 4.37
CA ARG A 239 -15.49 1.60 5.10
C ARG A 239 -15.22 2.33 6.40
N GLY A 240 -14.86 1.57 7.41
CA GLY A 240 -14.36 2.08 8.67
C GLY A 240 -12.95 2.66 8.53
N LEU A 241 -12.46 3.20 9.64
CA LEU A 241 -11.09 3.66 9.75
C LEU A 241 -10.09 2.52 9.47
N PRO A 242 -8.93 2.83 8.88
CA PRO A 242 -8.43 4.20 8.77
C PRO A 242 -8.76 4.92 7.45
N TRP A 243 -9.15 4.24 6.36
CA TRP A 243 -9.41 4.88 5.07
C TRP A 243 -10.93 4.92 4.75
N PRO A 244 -11.67 5.96 5.20
CA PRO A 244 -13.15 5.99 5.17
C PRO A 244 -13.77 6.17 3.77
N LEU A 245 -12.95 6.35 2.73
CA LEU A 245 -13.44 6.55 1.37
C LEU A 245 -14.26 5.33 0.89
N PRO A 246 -15.52 5.49 0.51
CA PRO A 246 -16.34 4.36 0.08
C PRO A 246 -15.87 3.82 -1.28
N PHE A 247 -16.18 2.55 -1.56
CA PHE A 247 -16.13 2.07 -2.93
C PHE A 247 -17.47 2.27 -3.60
N ARG A 248 -17.43 2.84 -4.81
CA ARG A 248 -18.60 2.98 -5.66
C ARG A 248 -18.39 2.18 -6.92
N CYS A 249 -19.36 1.36 -7.28
CA CYS A 249 -19.44 0.69 -8.57
C CYS A 249 -20.85 0.72 -9.14
N ARG A 250 -20.93 0.69 -10.46
CA ARG A 250 -22.21 0.61 -11.17
C ARG A 250 -22.79 -0.79 -11.06
N LEU A 251 -24.09 -0.88 -10.88
CA LEU A 251 -24.85 -2.13 -10.81
C LEU A 251 -25.17 -2.71 -12.18
N ALA A 252 -25.58 -1.87 -13.15
CA ALA A 252 -25.95 -2.31 -14.50
C ALA A 252 -24.97 -3.31 -15.19
N PRO A 253 -23.63 -3.18 -15.08
CA PRO A 253 -22.72 -4.14 -15.70
C PRO A 253 -22.44 -5.40 -14.86
N ILE A 254 -23.02 -5.53 -13.67
CA ILE A 254 -22.84 -6.68 -12.76
C ILE A 254 -23.90 -7.73 -13.09
N PRO A 255 -23.50 -8.95 -13.52
CA PRO A 255 -24.43 -10.06 -13.65
C PRO A 255 -25.05 -10.39 -12.29
N ASP A 256 -26.37 -10.61 -12.25
CA ASP A 256 -27.12 -10.95 -11.04
C ASP A 256 -26.88 -9.94 -9.89
N SER A 257 -27.04 -8.66 -10.20
CA SER A 257 -26.80 -7.55 -9.27
C SER A 257 -27.60 -7.67 -7.98
N ASP A 258 -28.80 -8.24 -8.04
CA ASP A 258 -29.69 -8.40 -6.89
C ASP A 258 -29.12 -9.42 -5.90
N SER A 259 -28.61 -10.55 -6.38
CA SER A 259 -27.92 -11.55 -5.55
C SER A 259 -26.67 -10.95 -4.89
N VAL A 260 -25.92 -10.11 -5.62
CA VAL A 260 -24.76 -9.39 -5.07
C VAL A 260 -25.14 -8.44 -3.95
N VAL A 261 -26.17 -7.63 -4.15
CA VAL A 261 -26.66 -6.70 -3.13
C VAL A 261 -27.15 -7.46 -1.90
N GLN A 262 -27.98 -8.49 -2.08
CA GLN A 262 -28.52 -9.29 -0.98
C GLN A 262 -27.42 -9.98 -0.16
N SER A 263 -26.45 -10.60 -0.84
CA SER A 263 -25.32 -11.26 -0.19
C SER A 263 -24.48 -10.28 0.64
N LEU A 264 -24.21 -9.09 0.10
CA LEU A 264 -23.47 -8.05 0.80
C LEU A 264 -24.24 -7.47 2.00
N GLN A 265 -25.53 -7.25 1.86
CA GLN A 265 -26.38 -6.77 2.95
C GLN A 265 -26.42 -7.78 4.08
N LYS A 266 -26.68 -9.05 3.77
CA LYS A 266 -26.66 -10.14 4.75
C LYS A 266 -25.31 -10.18 5.47
N TYR A 267 -24.22 -10.17 4.72
CA TYR A 267 -22.86 -10.22 5.27
C TYR A 267 -22.53 -9.08 6.25
N VAL A 268 -22.98 -7.86 5.94
CA VAL A 268 -22.76 -6.68 6.79
C VAL A 268 -23.71 -6.64 7.99
N ASN A 269 -24.95 -7.13 7.86
CA ASN A 269 -25.94 -7.14 8.94
C ASN A 269 -25.70 -8.25 9.98
N GLU A 270 -25.06 -9.35 9.59
CA GLU A 270 -24.71 -10.46 10.48
C GLU A 270 -23.42 -10.23 11.29
N ASN A 271 -22.97 -8.98 11.40
CA ASN A 271 -21.66 -8.59 11.95
C ASN A 271 -21.83 -7.63 13.13
#